data_AF-A0A522DJN8-F1
#
_entry.id   AF-A0A522DJN8-F1
#
_cell.length_a   1.000
_cell.length_b   1.000
_cell.length_c   1.000
_cell.angle_alpha   90.00
_cell.angle_beta   90.00
_cell.angle_gamma   90.00
#
_symmetry.space_group_name_H-M   'P 1'
#
loop_
_entity.id
_entity.type
_entity.pdbx_description
1 polymer ?
#
loop_
_entity_poly.entity_id
_entity_poly.type
_entity_poly.pdbx_seq_one_letter_code
_entity_poly.pdbx_strand_id
1 'polypeptide(L)'
;MKAFFEWWDVNGPFPIVILRGTTTDALQEAEFKKGRKKLPDGSWVVIDKGAVVTNALRACDSAHGHAAAADAHPVREFFDSGGVKLIYLGDEHDEEVREEALRRFKMYDDLAKKHGLESGENYPGICDRPHVCDPDWRKLPLAPGVT
;
A
#
# COMPACT_ATOMS: atom_id res chain seq x y z
N MET A 1 7.00 -11.91 -2.91
CA MET A 1 6.67 -11.23 -1.63
C MET A 1 6.05 -12.22 -0.66
N LYS A 2 6.84 -12.77 0.26
CA LYS A 2 7.50 -14.06 0.01
C LYS A 2 6.44 -15.16 0.15
N ALA A 3 6.25 -15.86 -0.98
CA ALA A 3 5.06 -16.61 -1.45
C ALA A 3 3.69 -16.18 -0.85
N PHE A 4 3.37 -14.88 -0.97
CA PHE A 4 2.18 -14.21 -0.44
C PHE A 4 1.96 -14.58 1.03
N PHE A 5 2.88 -14.05 1.85
CA PHE A 5 3.05 -14.37 3.27
C PHE A 5 2.99 -15.87 3.55
N GLU A 6 3.76 -16.61 2.75
CA GLU A 6 3.69 -18.07 2.51
C GLU A 6 2.31 -18.67 2.78
N TRP A 7 1.44 -18.29 1.86
CA TRP A 7 0.02 -18.61 1.70
C TRP A 7 -0.91 -18.06 2.78
N TRP A 8 -0.62 -16.82 3.12
CA TRP A 8 -1.24 -16.01 4.16
C TRP A 8 -1.35 -16.78 5.46
N ASP A 9 -0.15 -17.25 5.76
CA ASP A 9 0.27 -18.29 6.67
C ASP A 9 -0.76 -19.38 6.93
N VAL A 10 -1.24 -19.92 5.81
CA VAL A 10 -2.22 -21.00 5.66
C VAL A 10 -3.67 -20.57 5.85
N ASN A 11 -4.11 -19.73 4.91
CA ASN A 11 -5.49 -19.38 4.47
C ASN A 11 -6.09 -18.08 4.95
N GLY A 12 -5.46 -17.42 5.89
CA GLY A 12 -5.84 -16.07 6.23
C GLY A 12 -6.79 -15.97 7.42
N PRO A 13 -6.45 -15.11 8.40
CA PRO A 13 -7.30 -14.83 9.56
C PRO A 13 -8.57 -14.03 9.23
N PHE A 14 -8.67 -13.50 8.03
CA PHE A 14 -9.82 -12.78 7.46
C PHE A 14 -9.67 -12.82 5.93
N PRO A 15 -10.50 -12.16 5.11
CA PRO A 15 -10.26 -12.02 3.68
C PRO A 15 -9.59 -10.68 3.34
N ILE A 16 -8.77 -10.63 2.29
CA ILE A 16 -8.16 -9.38 1.77
C ILE A 16 -8.34 -9.25 0.27
N VAL A 17 -8.24 -8.01 -0.23
CA VAL A 17 -8.12 -7.68 -1.65
C VAL A 17 -6.76 -7.05 -1.89
N ILE A 18 -6.05 -7.52 -2.92
CA ILE A 18 -4.86 -6.86 -3.42
C ILE A 18 -5.29 -5.70 -4.32
N LEU A 19 -4.98 -4.48 -3.90
CA LEU A 19 -5.31 -3.26 -4.62
C LEU A 19 -4.20 -2.85 -5.58
N ARG A 20 -2.95 -3.18 -5.24
CA ARG A 20 -1.79 -2.81 -6.04
C ARG A 20 -0.68 -3.85 -5.94
N GLY A 21 -0.03 -4.11 -7.07
CA GLY A 21 1.17 -4.93 -7.18
C GLY A 21 2.30 -4.14 -7.83
N THR A 22 2.56 -4.36 -9.12
CA THR A 22 3.55 -3.58 -9.87
C THR A 22 3.05 -2.18 -10.24
N THR A 23 3.96 -1.29 -10.60
CA THR A 23 3.62 0.04 -11.13
C THR A 23 4.48 0.41 -12.34
N THR A 24 4.09 1.47 -13.04
CA THR A 24 4.81 2.08 -14.18
C THR A 24 5.15 3.52 -13.86
N ASP A 25 6.09 4.14 -14.58
CA ASP A 25 6.44 5.54 -14.35
C ASP A 25 5.24 6.48 -14.51
N ALA A 26 4.39 6.25 -15.50
CA ALA A 26 3.19 7.07 -15.73
C ALA A 26 2.20 6.98 -14.55
N LEU A 27 1.97 5.77 -14.02
CA LEU A 27 1.09 5.58 -12.87
C LEU A 27 1.71 6.18 -11.60
N GLN A 28 3.00 5.94 -11.36
CA GLN A 28 3.68 6.47 -10.19
C GLN A 28 3.72 8.00 -10.18
N GLU A 29 3.97 8.62 -11.34
CA GLU A 29 3.92 10.08 -11.47
C GLU A 29 2.50 10.62 -11.24
N ALA A 30 1.46 9.94 -11.74
CA ALA A 30 0.06 10.32 -11.50
C ALA A 30 -0.30 10.26 -10.00
N GLU A 31 0.17 9.25 -9.28
CA GLU A 31 0.00 9.13 -7.82
C GLU A 31 0.79 10.21 -7.08
N PHE A 32 2.04 10.49 -7.49
CA PHE A 32 2.87 11.54 -6.88
C PHE A 32 2.22 12.93 -7.00
N LYS A 33 1.55 13.20 -8.13
CA LYS A 33 0.85 14.47 -8.39
C LYS A 33 -0.31 14.73 -7.42
N LYS A 34 -0.92 13.70 -6.84
CA LYS A 34 -2.05 13.87 -5.92
C LYS A 34 -1.60 14.64 -4.67
N GLY A 35 -2.39 15.64 -4.28
CA GLY A 35 -2.08 16.53 -3.17
C GLY A 35 -0.90 17.49 -3.40
N ARG A 36 -0.34 17.54 -4.62
CA ARG A 36 0.84 18.35 -4.95
C ARG A 36 0.58 19.30 -6.13
N LYS A 37 1.34 20.39 -6.14
CA LYS A 37 1.41 21.36 -7.25
C LYS A 37 2.85 21.55 -7.70
N LYS A 38 3.08 21.50 -9.01
CA LYS A 38 4.37 21.87 -9.62
C LYS A 38 4.47 23.38 -9.73
N LEU A 39 5.56 23.96 -9.23
CA LEU A 39 5.87 25.39 -9.33
C LEU A 39 6.57 25.71 -10.67
N PRO A 40 6.62 26.99 -11.09
CA PRO A 40 7.29 27.40 -12.33
C PRO A 40 8.79 27.05 -12.39
N ASP A 41 9.45 26.97 -11.24
CA ASP A 41 10.85 26.55 -11.11
C ASP A 41 11.05 25.03 -11.23
N GLY A 42 9.96 24.28 -11.42
CA GLY A 42 9.96 22.82 -11.55
C GLY A 42 9.88 22.05 -10.23
N SER A 43 9.96 22.73 -9.08
CA SER A 43 9.80 22.11 -7.76
C SER A 43 8.35 21.72 -7.48
N TRP A 44 8.14 20.86 -6.48
CA TRP A 44 6.82 20.42 -6.05
C TRP A 44 6.54 20.86 -4.62
N VAL A 45 5.33 21.36 -4.39
CA VAL A 45 4.83 21.70 -3.05
C VAL A 45 3.58 20.90 -2.72
N VAL A 46 3.44 20.50 -1.46
CA VAL A 46 2.21 19.85 -0.96
C VAL A 46 1.16 20.93 -0.74
N ILE A 47 0.02 20.80 -1.42
CA ILE A 47 -1.13 21.72 -1.32
C ILE A 47 -2.31 21.09 -0.57
N ASP A 48 -2.35 19.77 -0.52
CA ASP A 48 -3.32 19.00 0.26
C ASP A 48 -2.61 17.76 0.79
N LYS A 49 -2.30 17.77 2.09
CA LYS A 49 -1.59 16.67 2.75
C LYS A 49 -2.45 15.40 2.82
N GLY A 50 -3.77 15.51 2.87
CA GLY A 50 -4.68 14.37 2.93
C GLY A 50 -4.78 13.62 1.60
N ALA A 51 -4.50 14.29 0.49
CA ALA A 51 -4.47 13.69 -0.85
C ALA A 51 -3.10 13.13 -1.26
N VAL A 52 -2.05 13.28 -0.45
CA VAL A 52 -0.73 12.72 -0.74
C VAL A 52 -0.72 11.23 -0.46
N VAL A 53 -0.50 10.42 -1.49
CA VAL A 53 -0.53 8.94 -1.42
C VAL A 53 0.81 8.27 -1.70
N THR A 54 1.83 9.03 -2.11
CA THR A 54 3.19 8.51 -2.31
C THR A 54 4.20 9.65 -2.24
N ASN A 55 5.44 9.34 -1.88
CA ASN A 55 6.58 10.27 -1.91
C ASN A 55 7.56 9.98 -3.06
N ALA A 56 7.40 8.87 -3.78
CA ALA A 56 8.25 8.51 -4.91
C ALA A 56 7.72 9.18 -6.19
N LEU A 57 8.56 9.96 -6.87
CA LEU A 57 8.17 10.60 -8.14
C LEU A 57 8.18 9.60 -9.29
N ARG A 58 9.18 8.72 -9.36
CA ARG A 58 9.36 7.73 -10.43
C ARG A 58 9.16 6.33 -9.89
N ALA A 59 8.80 5.38 -10.76
CA ALA A 59 8.54 4.02 -10.33
C ALA A 59 9.83 3.34 -9.82
N CYS A 60 11.00 3.63 -10.39
CA CYS A 60 12.29 3.15 -9.88
C CYS A 60 12.62 3.64 -8.46
N ASP A 61 11.98 4.72 -7.99
CA ASP A 61 12.14 5.22 -6.63
C ASP A 61 11.12 4.57 -5.64
N SER A 62 10.35 3.57 -6.10
CA SER A 62 9.31 2.85 -5.34
C SER A 62 9.51 1.34 -5.42
N ALA A 63 9.25 0.63 -4.31
CA ALA A 63 9.28 -0.83 -4.28
C ALA A 63 8.30 -1.49 -5.29
N HIS A 64 7.19 -0.83 -5.63
CA HIS A 64 6.27 -1.31 -6.67
C HIS A 64 6.93 -1.34 -8.06
N GLY A 65 7.87 -0.43 -8.33
CA GLY A 65 8.62 -0.39 -9.58
C GLY A 65 9.69 -1.47 -9.69
N HIS A 66 9.99 -2.19 -8.59
CA HIS A 66 10.87 -3.36 -8.56
C HIS A 66 10.08 -4.68 -8.45
N ALA A 67 8.75 -4.63 -8.64
CA ALA A 67 7.84 -5.76 -8.38
C ALA A 67 8.00 -6.37 -6.97
N ALA A 68 8.35 -5.53 -6.00
CA ALA A 68 8.78 -5.94 -4.67
C ALA A 68 7.81 -5.52 -3.56
N ALA A 69 6.63 -5.00 -3.92
CA ALA A 69 5.62 -4.52 -2.98
C ALA A 69 4.19 -4.83 -3.41
N ALA A 70 3.27 -4.87 -2.45
CA ALA A 70 1.83 -4.90 -2.65
C ALA A 70 1.11 -4.07 -1.61
N ASP A 71 -0.01 -3.51 -2.06
CA ASP A 71 -0.98 -2.87 -1.20
C ASP A 71 -2.20 -3.79 -1.08
N ALA A 72 -2.54 -4.20 0.14
CA ALA A 72 -3.67 -5.08 0.41
C ALA A 72 -4.61 -4.49 1.47
N HIS A 73 -5.91 -4.74 1.30
CA HIS A 73 -6.95 -4.23 2.21
C HIS A 73 -7.81 -5.37 2.76
N PRO A 74 -8.14 -5.38 4.06
CA PRO A 74 -9.07 -6.37 4.59
C PRO A 74 -10.50 -6.15 4.08
N VAL A 75 -11.20 -7.26 3.81
CA VAL A 75 -12.61 -7.29 3.43
C VAL A 75 -13.47 -7.32 4.68
N ARG A 76 -14.33 -6.32 4.84
CA ARG A 76 -15.34 -6.27 5.91
C ARG A 76 -16.49 -7.22 5.63
N GLU A 77 -17.02 -7.20 4.41
CA GLU A 77 -18.28 -7.86 4.06
C GLU A 77 -18.27 -8.35 2.61
N PHE A 78 -18.92 -9.48 2.36
CA PHE A 78 -19.22 -10.00 1.03
C PHE A 78 -20.71 -9.78 0.73
N PHE A 79 -21.00 -9.29 -0.48
CA PHE A 79 -22.38 -9.13 -0.94
C PHE A 79 -22.77 -10.28 -1.87
N ASP A 80 -24.05 -10.66 -1.87
CA ASP A 80 -24.60 -11.70 -2.77
C ASP A 80 -24.41 -11.38 -4.26
N SER A 81 -24.21 -10.11 -4.59
CA SER A 81 -23.88 -9.63 -5.94
C SER A 81 -22.44 -9.97 -6.38
N GLY A 82 -21.62 -10.56 -5.50
CA GLY A 82 -20.19 -10.80 -5.72
C GLY A 82 -19.30 -9.58 -5.42
N GLY A 83 -19.89 -8.49 -4.94
CA GLY A 83 -19.15 -7.32 -4.46
C GLY A 83 -18.49 -7.57 -3.10
N VAL A 84 -17.47 -6.78 -2.77
CA VAL A 84 -16.82 -6.77 -1.46
C VAL A 84 -16.80 -5.36 -0.89
N LYS A 85 -17.04 -5.25 0.42
CA LYS A 85 -16.79 -4.01 1.17
C LYS A 85 -15.44 -4.12 1.85
N LEU A 86 -14.56 -3.16 1.61
CA LEU A 86 -13.26 -3.08 2.28
C LEU A 86 -13.41 -2.35 3.62
N ILE A 87 -12.60 -2.72 4.61
CA ILE A 87 -12.56 -2.02 5.90
C ILE A 87 -11.63 -0.82 5.81
N TYR A 88 -12.14 0.39 5.68
CA TYR A 88 -11.32 1.60 5.62
C TYR A 88 -11.12 2.19 7.01
N LEU A 89 -9.89 2.63 7.30
CA LEU A 89 -9.60 3.38 8.54
C LEU A 89 -10.37 4.72 8.59
N GLY A 90 -10.86 5.18 7.44
CA GLY A 90 -11.66 6.38 7.23
C GLY A 90 -13.20 6.17 7.24
N ASP A 91 -13.71 5.02 7.69
CA ASP A 91 -15.16 4.89 7.97
C ASP A 91 -15.46 5.51 9.36
N GLU A 92 -15.35 6.85 9.46
CA GLU A 92 -15.01 7.59 10.70
C GLU A 92 -16.16 7.87 11.70
N HIS A 93 -17.25 7.12 11.65
CA HIS A 93 -18.38 7.35 12.59
C HIS A 93 -18.68 6.16 13.49
N ASP A 94 -18.01 5.04 13.26
CA ASP A 94 -18.22 3.80 13.98
C ASP A 94 -16.90 3.38 14.62
N GLU A 95 -16.83 3.52 15.94
CA GLU A 95 -15.65 3.19 16.75
C GLU A 95 -15.28 1.71 16.60
N GLU A 96 -16.27 0.81 16.53
CA GLU A 96 -16.06 -0.62 16.40
C GLU A 96 -15.40 -0.97 15.06
N VAL A 97 -15.82 -0.31 13.98
CA VAL A 97 -15.25 -0.51 12.63
C VAL A 97 -13.79 -0.06 12.59
N ARG A 98 -13.49 1.08 13.22
CA ARG A 98 -12.13 1.60 13.29
C ARG A 98 -11.23 0.67 14.11
N GLU A 99 -11.69 0.20 15.26
CA GLU A 99 -10.95 -0.76 16.09
C GLU A 99 -10.68 -2.07 15.32
N GLU A 100 -11.69 -2.58 14.62
CA GLU A 100 -11.54 -3.77 13.78
C GLU A 100 -10.52 -3.56 12.66
N ALA A 101 -10.56 -2.40 11.97
CA ALA A 101 -9.61 -2.06 10.93
C ALA A 101 -8.17 -2.07 11.45
N LEU A 102 -7.94 -1.37 12.57
CA LEU A 102 -6.64 -1.31 13.23
C LEU A 102 -6.13 -2.69 13.60
N ARG A 103 -6.99 -3.54 14.17
CA ARG A 103 -6.64 -4.92 14.53
C ARG A 103 -6.24 -5.73 13.31
N ARG A 104 -7.03 -5.69 12.23
CA ARG A 104 -6.75 -6.46 11.00
C ARG A 104 -5.47 -5.98 10.29
N PHE A 105 -5.25 -4.66 10.22
CA PHE A 105 -4.00 -4.12 9.67
C PHE A 105 -2.79 -4.48 10.52
N LYS A 106 -2.91 -4.45 11.85
CA LYS A 106 -1.84 -4.91 12.73
C LYS A 106 -1.49 -6.38 12.47
N MET A 107 -2.49 -7.25 12.30
CA MET A 107 -2.25 -8.66 12.00
C MET A 107 -1.56 -8.84 10.64
N TYR A 108 -1.95 -8.06 9.64
CA TYR A 108 -1.30 -8.05 8.33
C TYR A 108 0.18 -7.63 8.42
N ASP A 109 0.46 -6.55 9.16
CA ASP A 109 1.82 -6.06 9.43
C ASP A 109 2.67 -7.08 10.21
N ASP A 110 2.14 -7.65 11.28
CA ASP A 110 2.85 -8.63 12.10
C ASP A 110 3.21 -9.88 11.27
N LEU A 111 2.28 -10.39 10.45
CA LEU A 111 2.53 -11.48 9.53
C LEU A 111 3.59 -11.09 8.50
N ALA A 112 3.53 -9.86 7.98
CA ALA A 112 4.54 -9.40 7.05
C ALA A 112 5.95 -9.43 7.60
N LYS A 113 6.13 -8.86 8.80
CA LYS A 113 7.39 -8.86 9.52
C LYS A 113 7.88 -10.26 9.81
N LYS A 114 6.99 -11.19 10.18
CA LYS A 114 7.32 -12.60 10.40
C LYS A 114 7.99 -13.25 9.19
N HIS A 115 7.56 -12.90 7.98
CA HIS A 115 8.14 -13.41 6.74
C HIS A 115 9.29 -12.53 6.19
N GLY A 116 9.86 -11.66 7.04
CA GLY A 116 11.00 -10.81 6.69
C GLY A 116 10.67 -9.71 5.69
N LEU A 117 9.43 -9.23 5.69
CA LEU A 117 8.98 -8.11 4.88
C LEU A 117 8.82 -6.84 5.74
N GLU A 118 8.89 -5.69 5.09
CA GLU A 118 8.73 -4.38 5.71
C GLU A 118 7.32 -3.84 5.44
N SER A 119 6.72 -3.21 6.43
CA SER A 119 5.39 -2.60 6.35
C SER A 119 5.48 -1.08 6.27
N GLY A 120 4.57 -0.49 5.50
CA GLY A 120 4.45 0.96 5.35
C GLY A 120 3.86 1.69 6.55
N GLU A 121 3.44 0.99 7.62
CA GLU A 121 2.89 1.62 8.83
C GLU A 121 3.82 2.68 9.43
N ASN A 122 5.14 2.45 9.37
CA ASN A 122 6.16 3.30 9.98
C ASN A 122 6.85 4.24 8.99
N TYR A 123 6.31 4.43 7.79
CA TYR A 123 6.93 5.32 6.82
C TYR A 123 6.89 6.79 7.30
N PRO A 124 8.03 7.50 7.27
CA PRO A 124 8.06 8.90 7.70
C PRO A 124 7.09 9.76 6.88
N GLY A 125 6.17 10.42 7.58
CA GLY A 125 5.23 11.38 7.00
C GLY A 125 3.98 10.79 6.36
N ILE A 126 3.90 9.46 6.15
CA ILE A 126 2.72 8.75 5.64
C ILE A 126 2.61 7.41 6.35
N CYS A 127 1.52 7.18 7.08
CA CYS A 127 1.22 5.85 7.61
C CYS A 127 0.53 5.02 6.52
N ASP A 128 1.30 4.19 5.82
CA ASP A 128 0.83 3.43 4.65
C ASP A 128 0.57 1.96 5.03
N ARG A 129 -0.47 1.74 5.85
CA ARG A 129 -0.78 0.42 6.41
C ARG A 129 -1.10 -0.68 5.39
N PRO A 130 -1.71 -0.40 4.22
CA PRO A 130 -1.89 -1.41 3.19
C PRO A 130 -0.57 -1.93 2.59
N HIS A 131 0.49 -1.14 2.65
CA HIS A 131 1.75 -1.39 1.95
C HIS A 131 2.65 -2.38 2.69
N VAL A 132 3.13 -3.37 1.96
CA VAL A 132 4.25 -4.23 2.38
C VAL A 132 5.23 -4.40 1.23
N CYS A 133 6.53 -4.44 1.54
CA CYS A 133 7.59 -4.65 0.56
C CYS A 133 8.74 -5.54 1.05
N ASP A 134 9.55 -6.02 0.10
CA ASP A 134 10.84 -6.64 0.40
C ASP A 134 11.85 -5.56 0.84
N PRO A 135 12.48 -5.65 2.03
CA PRO A 135 13.38 -4.59 2.53
C PRO A 135 14.59 -4.36 1.63
N ASP A 136 14.99 -5.36 0.83
CA ASP A 136 16.10 -5.28 -0.11
C ASP A 136 15.65 -4.91 -1.53
N TRP A 137 14.43 -4.38 -1.71
CA TRP A 137 13.83 -4.11 -3.02
C TRP A 137 14.72 -3.31 -3.98
N ARG A 138 15.55 -2.39 -3.46
CA ARG A 138 16.49 -1.60 -4.27
C ARG A 138 17.55 -2.43 -5.00
N LYS A 139 17.81 -3.65 -4.53
CA LYS A 139 18.76 -4.60 -5.14
C LYS A 139 18.09 -5.48 -6.21
N LEU A 140 16.76 -5.48 -6.26
CA LEU A 140 15.99 -6.26 -7.21
C LEU A 140 15.93 -5.55 -8.57
N PRO A 141 15.76 -6.28 -9.68
CA PRO A 141 15.59 -5.67 -10.99
C PRO A 141 14.32 -4.81 -11.04
N LEU A 142 14.34 -3.79 -11.91
CA LEU A 142 13.14 -3.03 -12.22
C LEU A 142 12.10 -3.92 -12.90
N ALA A 143 10.82 -3.64 -12.60
CA ALA A 143 9.69 -4.26 -13.25
C ALA A 143 9.64 -3.85 -14.74
N PRO A 144 9.01 -4.68 -15.60
CA PRO A 144 8.85 -4.33 -17.01
C PRO A 144 8.15 -2.97 -17.18
N GLY A 145 8.75 -2.09 -18.00
CA GLY A 145 8.19 -0.76 -18.30
C GLY A 145 8.50 0.33 -17.27
N VAL A 146 9.45 0.10 -16.37
CA VAL A 146 9.98 1.10 -15.43
C VAL A 146 11.37 1.56 -15.88
N THR A 147 11.64 2.86 -15.77
CA THR A 147 12.91 3.51 -16.18
C THR A 147 13.58 4.32 -15.08
#